data_AF-A0A836RIN7-F1
#
_entry.id   AF-A0A836RIN7-F1
#
_cell.length_a   1.000
_cell.length_b   1.000
_cell.length_c   1.000
_cell.angle_alpha   90.00
_cell.angle_beta   90.00
_cell.angle_gamma   90.00
#
_symmetry.space_group_name_H-M   'P 1'
#
loop_
_entity.id
_entity.type
_entity.pdbx_description
1 polymer ?
#
loop_
_entity_poly.entity_id
_entity_poly.type
_entity_poly.pdbx_seq_one_letter_code
_entity_poly.pdbx_strand_id
1 'polypeptide(L)'
;MYFLDDDQWQRIDEYAERLKRRIVGVVRRAIDRLGPAEVAFGCGRATFAVNRRNNPERDVPRLREQGLLKGPVDHDVPVLAVRKNGRLRAVVFGYACHATVLSLMQWSGDYPGFAQMELDRAHPGAIALFWAGCGGDQNPLPRRTVELAQKYGRELAQAVDVSLKGSMQPLDGELRSIYEEIDLAFAELPTREQLQKDSQSQNRYIARRAQLLLERIDRAGRLSPTYPYPVQTWRLGSKVLMVILGGEVVVDYSLRLKHELGPGPVWVAGYANDVMAYIPSLRVLREGGYEGERSMIYYGQPTVWSEHVEEHIIRTVHRQAERLGFAAGVR
;
A
#
# COMPACT_ATOMS: atom_id res chain seq x y z
N MET A 1 21.59 4.19 -3.88
CA MET A 1 21.45 2.91 -3.15
C MET A 1 21.70 1.72 -4.09
N TYR A 2 21.20 1.79 -5.32
CA TYR A 2 21.40 0.74 -6.32
C TYR A 2 22.78 0.76 -6.97
N PHE A 3 23.21 -0.40 -7.47
CA PHE A 3 24.49 -0.62 -8.15
C PHE A 3 24.22 -0.76 -9.64
N LEU A 4 23.89 0.37 -10.24
CA LEU A 4 23.50 0.46 -11.64
C LEU A 4 24.60 1.17 -12.42
N ASP A 5 24.83 0.73 -13.64
CA ASP A 5 25.66 1.45 -14.61
C ASP A 5 24.90 2.65 -15.22
N ASP A 6 25.61 3.46 -16.01
CA ASP A 6 25.06 4.68 -16.59
C ASP A 6 23.91 4.40 -17.58
N ASP A 7 23.98 3.30 -18.35
CA ASP A 7 22.90 2.87 -19.26
C ASP A 7 21.62 2.52 -18.48
N GLN A 8 21.77 1.78 -17.38
CA GLN A 8 20.67 1.42 -16.51
C GLN A 8 20.03 2.65 -15.86
N TRP A 9 20.82 3.63 -15.42
CA TRP A 9 20.30 4.90 -14.91
C TRP A 9 19.56 5.69 -15.98
N GLN A 10 20.12 5.81 -17.18
CA GLN A 10 19.46 6.48 -18.29
C GLN A 10 18.10 5.83 -18.61
N ARG A 11 18.05 4.50 -18.66
CA ARG A 11 16.80 3.76 -18.91
C ARG A 11 15.75 3.98 -17.82
N ILE A 12 16.17 4.12 -16.56
CA ILE A 12 15.28 4.45 -15.44
C ILE A 12 14.70 5.86 -15.63
N ASP A 13 15.53 6.84 -15.95
CA ASP A 13 15.09 8.23 -16.14
C ASP A 13 14.13 8.35 -17.33
N GLU A 14 14.45 7.71 -18.45
CA GLU A 14 13.56 7.64 -19.62
C GLU A 14 12.21 6.97 -19.28
N TYR A 15 12.25 5.88 -18.51
CA TYR A 15 11.03 5.23 -18.04
C TYR A 15 10.21 6.14 -17.13
N ALA A 16 10.86 6.83 -16.17
CA ALA A 16 10.21 7.74 -15.24
C ALA A 16 9.53 8.90 -15.96
N GLU A 17 10.21 9.55 -16.93
CA GLU A 17 9.62 10.61 -17.74
C GLU A 17 8.44 10.13 -18.59
N ARG A 18 8.56 8.92 -19.16
CA ARG A 18 7.46 8.32 -19.91
C ARG A 18 6.28 8.00 -19.01
N LEU A 19 6.52 7.48 -17.81
CA LEU A 19 5.48 7.15 -16.84
C LEU A 19 4.75 8.40 -16.36
N LYS A 20 5.47 9.47 -15.99
CA LYS A 20 4.89 10.76 -15.60
C LYS A 20 3.95 11.30 -16.67
N ARG A 21 4.40 11.36 -17.93
CA ARG A 21 3.56 11.80 -19.06
C ARG A 21 2.33 10.93 -19.26
N ARG A 22 2.44 9.61 -19.10
CA ARG A 22 1.30 8.68 -19.20
C ARG A 22 0.27 8.90 -18.09
N ILE A 23 0.71 9.06 -16.84
CA ILE A 23 -0.17 9.32 -15.69
C ILE A 23 -0.95 10.62 -15.92
N VAL A 24 -0.27 11.72 -16.23
CA VAL A 24 -0.92 13.01 -16.54
C VAL A 24 -1.90 12.88 -17.71
N GLY A 25 -1.51 12.17 -18.77
CA GLY A 25 -2.38 11.93 -19.92
C GLY A 25 -3.63 11.10 -19.59
N VAL A 26 -3.54 10.10 -18.70
CA VAL A 26 -4.69 9.32 -18.22
C VAL A 26 -5.64 10.20 -17.42
N VAL A 27 -5.12 11.02 -16.49
CA VAL A 27 -5.91 11.95 -15.69
C VAL A 27 -6.65 12.95 -16.58
N ARG A 28 -5.97 13.55 -17.56
CA ARG A 28 -6.60 14.47 -18.53
C ARG A 28 -7.76 13.80 -19.26
N ARG A 29 -7.54 12.60 -19.80
CA ARG A 29 -8.60 11.85 -20.50
C ARG A 29 -9.78 11.47 -19.60
N ALA A 30 -9.55 11.26 -18.31
CA ALA A 30 -10.63 11.02 -17.35
C ALA A 30 -11.46 12.28 -17.11
N ILE A 31 -10.80 13.44 -16.95
CA ILE A 31 -11.47 14.75 -16.79
C ILE A 31 -12.25 15.12 -18.06
N ASP A 32 -11.66 14.92 -19.25
CA ASP A 32 -12.32 15.21 -20.54
C ASP A 32 -13.58 14.35 -20.78
N ARG A 33 -13.77 13.28 -20.01
CA ARG A 33 -14.89 12.32 -20.13
C ARG A 33 -15.79 12.28 -18.90
N LEU A 34 -15.79 13.35 -18.10
CA LEU A 34 -16.72 13.49 -16.98
C LEU A 34 -18.17 13.39 -17.45
N GLY A 35 -19.02 12.81 -16.62
CA GLY A 35 -20.44 12.68 -16.88
C GLY A 35 -21.17 12.04 -15.71
N PRO A 36 -22.50 12.08 -15.73
CA PRO A 36 -23.31 11.51 -14.65
C PRO A 36 -23.10 9.99 -14.56
N ALA A 37 -23.00 9.50 -13.33
CA ALA A 37 -22.87 8.09 -12.99
C ALA A 37 -23.50 7.81 -11.62
N GLU A 38 -23.96 6.58 -11.44
CA GLU A 38 -24.37 6.01 -10.17
C GLU A 38 -23.15 5.38 -9.50
N VAL A 39 -22.89 5.73 -8.25
CA VAL A 39 -21.78 5.16 -7.48
C VAL A 39 -22.35 4.40 -6.30
N ALA A 40 -21.88 3.17 -6.10
CA ALA A 40 -22.25 2.34 -4.96
C ALA A 40 -21.02 1.63 -4.43
N PHE A 41 -21.03 1.28 -3.15
CA PHE A 41 -19.95 0.54 -2.52
C PHE A 41 -20.43 -0.75 -1.87
N GLY A 42 -19.48 -1.67 -1.69
CA GLY A 42 -19.67 -2.94 -1.01
C GLY A 42 -18.34 -3.48 -0.51
N CYS A 43 -18.37 -4.67 0.08
CA CYS A 43 -17.19 -5.34 0.56
C CYS A 43 -17.31 -6.84 0.24
N GLY A 44 -16.34 -7.36 -0.49
CA GLY A 44 -16.11 -8.80 -0.64
C GLY A 44 -15.11 -9.30 0.40
N ARG A 45 -14.69 -10.55 0.25
CA ARG A 45 -13.70 -11.19 1.13
C ARG A 45 -12.73 -12.06 0.34
N ALA A 46 -11.44 -11.94 0.62
CA ALA A 46 -10.39 -12.82 0.09
C ALA A 46 -9.44 -13.27 1.21
N THR A 47 -8.95 -14.50 1.12
CA THR A 47 -8.21 -15.15 2.21
C THR A 47 -6.82 -15.67 1.83
N PHE A 48 -6.33 -15.35 0.63
CA PHE A 48 -5.01 -15.81 0.20
C PHE A 48 -3.84 -15.05 0.84
N ALA A 49 -4.05 -13.82 1.33
CA ALA A 49 -3.06 -13.09 2.11
C ALA A 49 -2.72 -13.82 3.41
N VAL A 50 -1.43 -13.84 3.74
CA VAL A 50 -0.89 -14.42 4.97
C VAL A 50 0.12 -13.45 5.57
N ASN A 51 0.01 -13.24 6.88
CA ASN A 51 1.03 -12.50 7.62
C ASN A 51 2.37 -13.25 7.58
N ARG A 52 3.34 -12.75 6.84
CA ARG A 52 4.60 -13.48 6.58
C ARG A 52 5.55 -13.51 7.78
N ARG A 53 5.30 -12.70 8.80
CA ARG A 53 6.17 -12.60 9.98
C ARG A 53 6.06 -13.82 10.90
N ASN A 54 4.86 -14.38 11.02
CA ASN A 54 4.56 -15.49 11.92
C ASN A 54 4.37 -16.84 11.22
N ASN A 55 4.41 -16.86 9.89
CA ASN A 55 4.09 -18.03 9.10
C ASN A 55 5.21 -18.30 8.08
N PRO A 56 6.18 -19.16 8.40
CA PRO A 56 7.22 -19.57 7.46
C PRO A 56 6.58 -20.12 6.18
N GLU A 57 7.00 -19.58 5.03
CA GLU A 57 6.35 -19.84 3.75
C GLU A 57 6.16 -21.34 3.44
N ARG A 58 7.15 -22.18 3.76
CA ARG A 58 7.10 -23.63 3.57
C ARG A 58 6.00 -24.34 4.36
N ASP A 59 5.64 -23.79 5.51
CA ASP A 59 4.68 -24.37 6.46
C ASP A 59 3.25 -23.89 6.19
N VAL A 60 3.08 -22.82 5.41
CA VAL A 60 1.77 -22.18 5.17
C VAL A 60 0.71 -23.13 4.61
N PRO A 61 0.97 -24.01 3.63
CA PRO A 61 -0.06 -24.93 3.14
C PRO A 61 -0.66 -25.78 4.27
N ARG A 62 0.18 -26.43 5.07
CA ARG A 62 -0.23 -27.24 6.23
C ARG A 62 -0.90 -26.39 7.31
N LEU A 63 -0.33 -25.25 7.67
CA LEU A 63 -0.90 -24.36 8.70
C LEU A 63 -2.27 -23.83 8.31
N ARG A 64 -2.49 -23.54 7.02
CA ARG A 64 -3.77 -23.09 6.48
C ARG A 64 -4.84 -24.17 6.57
N GLU A 65 -4.52 -25.40 6.18
CA GLU A 65 -5.43 -26.55 6.29
C GLU A 65 -5.83 -26.83 7.75
N GLN A 66 -4.91 -26.62 8.69
CA GLN A 66 -5.14 -26.82 10.12
C GLN A 66 -5.80 -25.61 10.82
N GLY A 67 -6.00 -24.48 10.13
CA GLY A 67 -6.50 -23.25 10.75
C GLY A 67 -5.53 -22.62 11.77
N LEU A 68 -4.22 -22.87 11.61
CA LEU A 68 -3.17 -22.47 12.55
C LEU A 68 -2.31 -21.29 12.06
N LEU A 69 -2.75 -20.58 11.03
CA LEU A 69 -2.08 -19.34 10.60
C LEU A 69 -2.16 -18.28 11.70
N LYS A 70 -1.04 -17.59 11.94
CA LYS A 70 -0.89 -16.60 13.02
C LYS A 70 -0.72 -15.18 12.50
N GLY A 71 -0.99 -14.22 13.35
CA GLY A 71 -0.80 -12.80 13.07
C GLY A 71 -2.00 -12.13 12.40
N PRO A 72 -2.03 -10.80 12.39
CA PRO A 72 -3.13 -10.04 11.82
C PRO A 72 -3.17 -10.17 10.29
N VAL A 73 -4.39 -10.24 9.75
CA VAL A 73 -4.68 -10.22 8.32
C VAL A 73 -5.97 -9.41 8.11
N ASP A 74 -5.98 -8.57 7.08
CA ASP A 74 -7.16 -7.87 6.63
C ASP A 74 -7.72 -8.60 5.39
N HIS A 75 -8.86 -9.26 5.58
CA HIS A 75 -9.48 -10.10 4.56
C HIS A 75 -10.49 -9.34 3.69
N ASP A 76 -10.75 -8.07 4.01
CA ASP A 76 -11.76 -7.28 3.32
C ASP A 76 -11.30 -6.94 1.90
N VAL A 77 -12.23 -7.05 0.97
CA VAL A 77 -12.07 -6.58 -0.41
C VAL A 77 -13.06 -5.45 -0.61
N PRO A 78 -12.71 -4.20 -0.25
CA PRO A 78 -13.57 -3.05 -0.53
C PRO A 78 -13.79 -2.91 -2.03
N VAL A 79 -15.04 -2.60 -2.42
CA VAL A 79 -15.46 -2.46 -3.82
C VAL A 79 -16.25 -1.17 -3.98
N LEU A 80 -15.85 -0.35 -4.96
CA LEU A 80 -16.60 0.80 -5.46
C LEU A 80 -17.01 0.51 -6.90
N ALA A 81 -18.31 0.53 -7.17
CA ALA A 81 -18.86 0.32 -8.50
C ALA A 81 -19.40 1.63 -9.07
N VAL A 82 -19.01 1.93 -10.31
CA VAL A 82 -19.47 3.09 -11.06
C VAL A 82 -20.32 2.60 -12.23
N ARG A 83 -21.60 2.95 -12.24
CA ARG A 83 -22.57 2.58 -13.28
C ARG A 83 -23.06 3.80 -14.04
N LYS A 84 -23.41 3.60 -15.31
CA LYS A 84 -24.09 4.60 -16.13
C LYS A 84 -25.27 3.92 -16.81
N ASN A 85 -26.49 4.38 -16.53
CA ASN A 85 -27.73 3.79 -17.02
C ASN A 85 -27.80 2.29 -16.70
N GLY A 86 -27.51 1.92 -15.44
CA GLY A 86 -27.47 0.53 -14.98
C GLY A 86 -26.25 -0.31 -15.45
N ARG A 87 -25.47 0.14 -16.44
CA ARG A 87 -24.30 -0.60 -16.93
C ARG A 87 -23.03 -0.25 -16.15
N LEU A 88 -22.27 -1.26 -15.71
CA LEU A 88 -20.97 -1.08 -15.06
C LEU A 88 -19.97 -0.42 -16.04
N ARG A 89 -19.32 0.65 -15.58
CA ARG A 89 -18.32 1.43 -16.32
C ARG A 89 -16.94 1.36 -15.69
N ALA A 90 -16.88 1.28 -14.37
CA ALA A 90 -15.65 1.03 -13.65
C ALA A 90 -15.94 0.27 -12.36
N VAL A 91 -14.97 -0.51 -11.92
CA VAL A 91 -14.93 -1.09 -10.59
C VAL A 91 -13.57 -0.77 -9.98
N VAL A 92 -13.58 -0.16 -8.80
CA VAL A 92 -12.38 0.11 -8.02
C VAL A 92 -12.38 -0.83 -6.82
N PHE A 93 -11.29 -1.53 -6.57
CA PHE A 93 -11.22 -2.50 -5.48
C PHE A 93 -9.84 -2.56 -4.84
N GLY A 94 -9.80 -2.93 -3.57
CA GLY A 94 -8.56 -3.02 -2.79
C GLY A 94 -8.35 -4.39 -2.17
N TYR A 95 -7.10 -4.71 -1.86
CA TYR A 95 -6.76 -5.85 -1.02
C TYR A 95 -5.42 -5.64 -0.31
N ALA A 96 -5.35 -5.95 0.99
CA ALA A 96 -4.15 -5.81 1.81
C ALA A 96 -3.20 -7.00 1.62
N CYS A 97 -2.54 -7.04 0.47
CA CYS A 97 -1.60 -8.11 0.12
C CYS A 97 -0.55 -7.57 -0.87
N HIS A 98 0.66 -8.09 -0.78
CA HIS A 98 1.79 -7.68 -1.61
C HIS A 98 1.77 -8.44 -2.95
N ALA A 99 1.95 -7.75 -4.07
CA ALA A 99 1.94 -8.33 -5.43
C ALA A 99 3.25 -9.10 -5.74
N THR A 100 3.46 -10.22 -5.04
CA THR A 100 4.73 -10.97 -5.01
C THR A 100 4.55 -12.47 -5.21
N VAL A 101 3.54 -12.86 -5.99
CA VAL A 101 3.36 -14.26 -6.36
C VAL A 101 4.48 -14.70 -7.29
N LEU A 102 4.84 -13.87 -8.27
CA LEU A 102 5.77 -14.23 -9.32
C LEU A 102 7.24 -14.05 -8.89
N SER A 103 8.12 -14.90 -9.43
CA SER A 103 9.58 -14.80 -9.26
C SER A 103 10.29 -14.94 -10.61
N LEU A 104 9.75 -14.24 -11.62
CA LEU A 104 10.19 -14.23 -13.01
C LEU A 104 10.73 -12.84 -13.38
N MET A 105 11.35 -12.72 -14.56
CA MET A 105 11.87 -11.44 -15.07
C MET A 105 10.99 -10.78 -16.14
N GLN A 106 9.84 -11.37 -16.48
CA GLN A 106 8.88 -10.81 -17.43
C GLN A 106 7.97 -9.76 -16.79
N TRP A 107 7.50 -8.81 -17.62
CA TRP A 107 6.48 -7.86 -17.21
C TRP A 107 5.16 -8.56 -16.89
N SER A 108 4.64 -8.31 -15.71
CA SER A 108 3.37 -8.86 -15.24
C SER A 108 2.74 -7.93 -14.21
N GLY A 109 1.41 -7.89 -14.19
CA GLY A 109 0.66 -7.22 -13.12
C GLY A 109 0.48 -8.08 -11.87
N ASP A 110 1.07 -9.28 -11.82
CA ASP A 110 0.91 -10.29 -10.76
C ASP A 110 -0.59 -10.60 -10.49
N TYR A 111 -0.96 -11.10 -9.31
CA TYR A 111 -2.36 -11.40 -9.00
C TYR A 111 -3.30 -10.18 -9.17
N PRO A 112 -2.93 -8.92 -8.87
CA PRO A 112 -3.81 -7.78 -9.13
C PRO A 112 -4.12 -7.62 -10.62
N GLY A 113 -3.11 -7.73 -11.48
CA GLY A 113 -3.27 -7.67 -12.93
C GLY A 113 -4.13 -8.80 -13.46
N PHE A 114 -3.96 -10.03 -12.94
CA PHE A 114 -4.84 -11.14 -13.29
C PHE A 114 -6.28 -10.88 -12.81
N ALA A 115 -6.49 -10.32 -11.62
CA ALA A 115 -7.83 -9.95 -11.14
C ALA A 115 -8.50 -8.92 -12.05
N GLN A 116 -7.76 -7.89 -12.48
CA GLN A 116 -8.25 -6.91 -13.45
C GLN A 116 -8.64 -7.58 -14.78
N MET A 117 -7.82 -8.49 -15.31
CA MET A 117 -8.14 -9.22 -16.55
C MET A 117 -9.40 -10.08 -16.41
N GLU A 118 -9.60 -10.75 -15.27
CA GLU A 118 -10.81 -11.54 -15.03
C GLU A 118 -12.06 -10.64 -14.94
N LEU A 119 -11.97 -9.50 -14.26
CA LEU A 119 -13.07 -8.53 -14.16
C LEU A 119 -13.38 -7.87 -15.51
N ASP A 120 -12.38 -7.54 -16.31
CA ASP A 120 -12.56 -6.97 -17.65
C ASP A 120 -13.27 -7.96 -18.60
N ARG A 121 -12.99 -9.27 -18.47
CA ARG A 121 -13.70 -10.33 -19.21
C ARG A 121 -15.13 -10.52 -18.71
N ALA A 122 -15.34 -10.51 -17.39
CA ALA A 122 -16.65 -10.71 -16.79
C ALA A 122 -17.60 -9.52 -17.02
N HIS A 123 -17.05 -8.31 -17.14
CA HIS A 123 -17.82 -7.06 -17.34
C HIS A 123 -17.33 -6.26 -18.55
N PRO A 124 -17.60 -6.72 -19.80
CA PRO A 124 -17.09 -6.08 -20.99
C PRO A 124 -17.42 -4.58 -21.09
N GLY A 125 -16.35 -3.78 -21.21
CA GLY A 125 -16.43 -2.31 -21.30
C GLY A 125 -16.41 -1.57 -19.96
N ALA A 126 -16.36 -2.29 -18.83
CA ALA A 126 -15.94 -1.73 -17.56
C ALA A 126 -14.40 -1.67 -17.46
N ILE A 127 -13.88 -0.77 -16.64
CA ILE A 127 -12.46 -0.70 -16.30
C ILE A 127 -12.29 -1.18 -14.86
N ALA A 128 -11.47 -2.20 -14.64
CA ALA A 128 -11.08 -2.67 -13.32
C ALA A 128 -9.84 -1.91 -12.79
N LEU A 129 -9.93 -1.30 -11.60
CA LEU A 129 -8.88 -0.53 -10.96
C LEU A 129 -8.56 -1.10 -9.58
N PHE A 130 -7.33 -1.56 -9.39
CA PHE A 130 -6.86 -2.09 -8.11
C PHE A 130 -6.07 -1.03 -7.33
N TRP A 131 -6.26 -0.97 -6.02
CA TRP A 131 -5.30 -0.33 -5.11
C TRP A 131 -4.72 -1.35 -4.12
N ALA A 132 -3.44 -1.19 -3.81
CA ALA A 132 -2.78 -1.99 -2.79
C ALA A 132 -3.17 -1.48 -1.39
N GLY A 133 -3.70 -2.36 -0.55
CA GLY A 133 -3.97 -2.05 0.86
C GLY A 133 -2.69 -2.06 1.70
N CYS A 134 -2.85 -2.10 3.03
CA CYS A 134 -1.74 -2.26 3.98
C CYS A 134 -1.13 -3.68 3.95
N GLY A 135 -0.47 -4.01 2.85
CA GLY A 135 0.09 -5.32 2.58
C GLY A 135 1.57 -5.50 2.93
N GLY A 136 2.18 -4.55 3.66
CA GLY A 136 3.63 -4.56 3.93
C GLY A 136 4.13 -5.87 4.57
N ASP A 137 3.33 -6.49 5.43
CA ASP A 137 3.66 -7.78 6.05
C ASP A 137 2.79 -8.95 5.54
N GLN A 138 2.07 -8.76 4.42
CA GLN A 138 1.09 -9.69 3.88
C GLN A 138 1.51 -10.24 2.52
N ASN A 139 1.75 -11.55 2.43
CA ASN A 139 2.10 -12.21 1.16
C ASN A 139 0.99 -13.15 0.68
N PRO A 140 0.83 -13.30 -0.65
CA PRO A 140 0.02 -14.36 -1.23
C PRO A 140 0.83 -15.66 -1.17
N LEU A 141 0.36 -16.63 -0.38
CA LEU A 141 1.10 -17.88 -0.14
C LEU A 141 0.21 -19.11 -0.35
N PRO A 142 0.71 -20.17 -1.04
CA PRO A 142 2.04 -20.32 -1.68
C PRO A 142 2.26 -19.41 -2.92
N ARG A 143 3.49 -19.38 -3.46
CA ARG A 143 3.85 -18.53 -4.61
C ARG A 143 4.92 -19.16 -5.51
N ARG A 144 5.37 -18.41 -6.53
CA ARG A 144 6.40 -18.67 -7.57
C ARG A 144 5.91 -19.24 -8.90
N THR A 145 4.62 -19.33 -9.14
CA THR A 145 4.09 -19.80 -10.43
C THR A 145 3.03 -18.87 -11.00
N VAL A 146 2.90 -18.87 -12.33
CA VAL A 146 1.88 -18.09 -13.04
C VAL A 146 0.48 -18.60 -12.71
N GLU A 147 0.33 -19.91 -12.55
CA GLU A 147 -0.93 -20.57 -12.20
C GLU A 147 -1.43 -20.10 -10.82
N LEU A 148 -0.52 -19.89 -9.86
CA LEU A 148 -0.87 -19.32 -8.55
C LEU A 148 -1.29 -17.86 -8.68
N ALA A 149 -0.58 -17.06 -9.47
CA ALA A 149 -0.93 -15.65 -9.68
C ALA A 149 -2.32 -15.51 -10.33
N GLN A 150 -2.60 -16.36 -11.33
CA GLN A 150 -3.92 -16.46 -11.95
C GLN A 150 -4.99 -16.95 -10.97
N LYS A 151 -4.68 -17.94 -10.12
CA LYS A 151 -5.59 -18.45 -9.09
C LYS A 151 -5.99 -17.34 -8.13
N TYR A 152 -5.03 -16.61 -7.57
CA TYR A 152 -5.31 -15.49 -6.66
C TYR A 152 -6.01 -14.33 -7.36
N GLY A 153 -5.68 -14.07 -8.63
CA GLY A 153 -6.41 -13.13 -9.46
C GLY A 153 -7.89 -13.49 -9.60
N ARG A 154 -8.20 -14.75 -9.90
CA ARG A 154 -9.58 -15.27 -9.95
C ARG A 154 -10.29 -15.19 -8.60
N GLU A 155 -9.63 -15.59 -7.50
CA GLU A 155 -10.21 -15.50 -6.15
C GLU A 155 -10.56 -14.04 -5.79
N LEU A 156 -9.68 -13.09 -6.11
CA LEU A 156 -9.93 -11.67 -5.86
C LEU A 156 -11.05 -11.12 -6.75
N ALA A 157 -11.05 -11.45 -8.06
CA ALA A 157 -12.11 -11.07 -8.98
C ALA A 157 -13.47 -11.64 -8.55
N GLN A 158 -13.51 -12.89 -8.07
CA GLN A 158 -14.72 -13.51 -7.55
C GLN A 158 -15.24 -12.78 -6.30
N ALA A 159 -14.35 -12.37 -5.38
CA ALA A 159 -14.72 -11.59 -4.21
C ALA A 159 -15.38 -10.25 -4.60
N VAL A 160 -14.84 -9.59 -5.63
CA VAL A 160 -15.41 -8.37 -6.20
C VAL A 160 -16.78 -8.65 -6.84
N ASP A 161 -16.88 -9.69 -7.66
CA ASP A 161 -18.12 -10.09 -8.35
C ASP A 161 -19.27 -10.43 -7.42
N VAL A 162 -18.98 -11.13 -6.32
CA VAL A 162 -19.96 -11.41 -5.27
C VAL A 162 -20.51 -10.10 -4.71
N SER A 163 -19.65 -9.12 -4.45
CA SER A 163 -20.09 -7.80 -3.99
C SER A 163 -20.90 -7.05 -5.06
N LEU A 164 -20.50 -7.12 -6.33
CA LEU A 164 -21.19 -6.45 -7.44
C LEU A 164 -22.58 -7.02 -7.73
N LYS A 165 -22.79 -8.32 -7.50
CA LYS A 165 -24.07 -9.03 -7.68
C LYS A 165 -24.98 -8.92 -6.46
N GLY A 166 -24.41 -8.64 -5.29
CA GLY A 166 -25.15 -8.44 -4.05
C GLY A 166 -25.79 -7.06 -3.94
N SER A 167 -26.38 -6.78 -2.78
CA SER A 167 -26.90 -5.45 -2.45
C SER A 167 -25.75 -4.50 -2.12
N MET A 168 -25.50 -3.54 -3.00
CA MET A 168 -24.52 -2.48 -2.79
C MET A 168 -25.17 -1.24 -2.18
N GLN A 169 -24.43 -0.52 -1.35
CA GLN A 169 -24.90 0.71 -0.72
C GLN A 169 -24.65 1.90 -1.65
N PRO A 170 -25.67 2.69 -2.03
CA PRO A 170 -25.47 3.87 -2.86
C PRO A 170 -24.67 4.93 -2.10
N LEU A 171 -23.86 5.65 -2.87
CA LEU A 171 -23.04 6.77 -2.42
C LEU A 171 -23.58 8.07 -3.01
N ASP A 172 -23.70 9.10 -2.17
CA ASP A 172 -24.04 10.43 -2.62
C ASP A 172 -22.86 11.13 -3.33
N GLY A 173 -23.18 12.17 -4.10
CA GLY A 173 -22.25 12.83 -5.03
C GLY A 173 -21.34 13.88 -4.39
N GLU A 174 -20.77 13.61 -3.22
CA GLU A 174 -19.81 14.49 -2.57
C GLU A 174 -18.40 13.88 -2.53
N LEU A 175 -17.37 14.69 -2.75
CA LEU A 175 -15.98 14.31 -2.52
C LEU A 175 -15.32 15.42 -1.71
N ARG A 176 -14.79 15.05 -0.54
CA ARG A 176 -13.91 15.92 0.25
C ARG A 176 -12.57 15.24 0.44
N SER A 177 -11.48 15.98 0.40
CA SER A 177 -10.15 15.42 0.57
C SER A 177 -9.23 16.35 1.35
N ILE A 178 -8.38 15.79 2.19
CA ILE A 178 -7.27 16.50 2.85
C ILE A 178 -5.99 15.73 2.57
N TYR A 179 -4.92 16.44 2.28
CA TYR A 179 -3.56 15.93 2.12
C TYR A 179 -2.62 16.74 3.01
N GLU A 180 -1.68 16.07 3.65
CA GLU A 180 -0.65 16.66 4.49
C GLU A 180 0.62 15.81 4.42
N GLU A 181 1.79 16.44 4.35
CA GLU A 181 3.06 15.77 4.64
C GLU A 181 3.42 16.07 6.10
N ILE A 182 3.56 15.01 6.91
CA ILE A 182 3.95 15.14 8.31
C ILE A 182 5.43 14.83 8.49
N ASP A 183 6.08 15.52 9.42
CA ASP A 183 7.46 15.24 9.81
C ASP A 183 7.53 13.94 10.61
N LEU A 184 7.66 12.81 9.92
CA LEU A 184 7.72 11.49 10.54
C LEU A 184 9.13 11.23 11.06
N ALA A 185 9.27 11.20 12.38
CA ALA A 185 10.57 11.12 13.04
C ALA A 185 11.22 9.73 12.91
N PHE A 186 12.51 9.76 12.60
CA PHE A 186 13.41 8.64 12.80
C PHE A 186 13.77 8.47 14.28
N ALA A 187 14.32 7.31 14.64
CA ALA A 187 15.02 7.09 15.90
C ALA A 187 16.34 7.89 15.92
N GLU A 188 17.22 7.59 16.88
CA GLU A 188 18.53 8.22 16.97
C GLU A 188 19.31 8.10 15.66
N LEU A 189 19.70 9.25 15.11
CA LEU A 189 20.45 9.32 13.86
C LEU A 189 21.88 8.82 14.07
N PRO A 190 22.47 8.12 13.09
CA PRO A 190 23.84 7.66 13.20
C PRO A 190 24.81 8.85 13.17
N THR A 191 25.88 8.75 13.96
CA THR A 191 26.97 9.73 13.93
C THR A 191 27.81 9.57 12.65
N ARG A 192 28.56 10.62 12.29
CA ARG A 192 29.51 10.57 11.17
C ARG A 192 30.51 9.43 11.31
N GLU A 193 30.99 9.18 12.52
CA GLU A 193 31.94 8.11 12.86
C GLU A 193 31.33 6.72 12.66
N GLN A 194 30.08 6.52 13.10
CA GLN A 194 29.34 5.27 12.86
C GLN A 194 29.16 5.03 11.35
N LEU A 195 28.81 6.07 10.59
CA LEU A 195 28.68 5.96 9.13
C LEU A 195 30.02 5.68 8.44
N GLN A 196 31.13 6.27 8.90
CA GLN A 196 32.46 5.96 8.37
C GLN A 196 32.81 4.49 8.60
N LYS A 197 32.49 3.94 9.77
CA LYS A 197 32.66 2.51 10.05
C LYS A 197 31.76 1.64 9.15
N ASP A 198 30.48 1.97 9.03
CA ASP A 198 29.53 1.24 8.18
C ASP A 198 29.94 1.28 6.71
N SER A 199 30.57 2.37 6.24
CA SER A 199 31.06 2.51 4.86
C SER A 199 32.11 1.47 4.46
N GLN A 200 32.74 0.83 5.45
CA GLN A 200 33.75 -0.23 5.28
C GLN A 200 33.17 -1.63 5.50
N SER A 201 31.85 -1.76 5.66
CA SER A 201 31.18 -3.05 5.87
C SER A 201 31.37 -4.00 4.68
N GLN A 202 31.55 -5.29 4.97
CA GLN A 202 31.55 -6.34 3.96
C GLN A 202 30.17 -6.53 3.32
N ASN A 203 29.10 -6.09 4.00
CA ASN A 203 27.78 -6.02 3.38
C ASN A 203 27.72 -4.77 2.50
N ARG A 204 27.78 -4.98 1.18
CA ARG A 204 27.73 -3.92 0.17
C ARG A 204 26.56 -2.94 0.35
N TYR A 205 25.40 -3.38 0.83
CA TYR A 205 24.23 -2.52 1.01
C TYR A 205 24.40 -1.60 2.22
N ILE A 206 24.96 -2.11 3.33
CA ILE A 206 25.29 -1.29 4.50
C ILE A 206 26.35 -0.25 4.12
N ALA A 207 27.42 -0.69 3.45
CA ALA A 207 28.48 0.20 2.99
C ALA A 207 27.95 1.30 2.06
N ARG A 208 27.17 0.92 1.04
CA ARG A 208 26.61 1.88 0.08
C ARG A 208 25.62 2.85 0.73
N ARG A 209 24.78 2.39 1.66
CA ARG A 209 23.91 3.28 2.43
C ARG A 209 24.72 4.30 3.22
N ALA A 210 25.74 3.86 3.93
CA ALA A 210 26.54 4.75 4.76
C ALA A 210 27.27 5.80 3.93
N GLN A 211 27.83 5.43 2.79
CA GLN A 211 28.42 6.38 1.82
C GLN A 211 27.40 7.43 1.38
N LEU A 212 26.18 7.03 1.00
CA LEU A 212 25.12 7.96 0.60
C LEU A 212 24.72 8.92 1.73
N LEU A 213 24.71 8.46 2.98
CA LEU A 213 24.39 9.30 4.13
C LEU A 213 25.52 10.27 4.45
N LEU A 214 26.79 9.86 4.30
CA LEU A 214 27.95 10.75 4.40
C LEU A 214 27.90 11.83 3.31
N GLU A 215 27.63 11.47 2.05
CA GLU A 215 27.43 12.43 0.95
C GLU A 215 26.28 13.41 1.21
N ARG A 216 25.23 13.00 1.94
CA ARG A 216 24.14 13.90 2.37
C ARG A 216 24.61 14.85 3.47
N ILE A 217 25.36 14.36 4.46
CA ILE A 217 25.96 15.20 5.51
C ILE A 217 26.91 16.23 4.89
N ASP A 218 27.76 15.83 3.95
CA ASP A 218 28.75 16.72 3.34
C ASP A 218 28.10 17.84 2.50
N ARG A 219 26.93 17.56 1.90
CA ARG A 219 26.17 18.57 1.14
C ARG A 219 25.28 19.46 2.01
N ALA A 220 24.62 18.90 3.02
CA ALA A 220 23.58 19.57 3.80
C ALA A 220 24.00 19.94 5.24
N GLY A 221 25.22 19.59 5.65
CA GLY A 221 25.77 19.78 6.99
C GLY A 221 25.27 18.78 8.04
N ARG A 222 24.08 18.20 7.86
CA ARG A 222 23.47 17.23 8.79
C ARG A 222 22.46 16.33 8.09
N LEU A 223 22.12 15.21 8.73
CA LEU A 223 20.95 14.41 8.35
C LEU A 223 19.67 15.05 8.92
N SER A 224 18.56 14.91 8.19
CA SER A 224 17.24 15.26 8.71
C SER A 224 16.80 14.22 9.75
N PRO A 225 16.30 14.62 10.93
CA PRO A 225 15.72 13.69 11.90
C PRO A 225 14.32 13.19 11.51
N THR A 226 13.72 13.77 10.47
CA THR A 226 12.37 13.45 10.00
C THR A 226 12.35 13.18 8.50
N TYR A 227 11.29 12.51 8.04
CA TYR A 227 10.92 12.34 6.64
C TYR A 227 9.54 13.00 6.39
N PRO A 228 9.33 13.74 5.28
CA PRO A 228 8.03 14.29 4.92
C PRO A 228 7.08 13.18 4.46
N TYR A 229 6.34 12.58 5.40
CA TYR A 229 5.50 11.42 5.15
C TYR A 229 4.10 11.83 4.67
N PRO A 230 3.65 11.39 3.47
CA PRO A 230 2.35 11.79 2.95
C PRO A 230 1.20 11.02 3.64
N VAL A 231 0.27 11.78 4.20
CA VAL A 231 -1.01 11.29 4.73
C VAL A 231 -2.16 12.00 4.02
N GLN A 232 -3.02 11.21 3.39
CA GLN A 232 -4.17 11.73 2.68
C GLN A 232 -5.44 10.98 3.07
N THR A 233 -6.54 11.71 3.17
CA THR A 233 -7.85 11.12 3.47
C THR A 233 -8.88 11.70 2.53
N TRP A 234 -9.69 10.84 1.92
CA TRP A 234 -10.86 11.23 1.15
C TRP A 234 -12.12 10.77 1.87
N ARG A 235 -13.11 11.66 1.98
CA ARG A 235 -14.49 11.29 2.28
C ARG A 235 -15.23 11.17 0.95
N LEU A 236 -15.57 9.95 0.58
CA LEU A 236 -16.41 9.65 -0.58
C LEU A 236 -17.86 9.63 -0.08
N GLY A 237 -18.67 10.53 -0.62
CA GLY A 237 -20.01 10.83 -0.16
C GLY A 237 -20.07 11.13 1.35
N SER A 238 -21.16 10.73 1.99
CA SER A 238 -21.33 10.80 3.44
C SER A 238 -20.85 9.55 4.20
N LYS A 239 -20.44 8.47 3.50
CA LYS A 239 -20.34 7.13 4.09
C LYS A 239 -18.94 6.53 4.12
N VAL A 240 -18.11 6.77 3.11
CA VAL A 240 -16.82 6.06 2.94
C VAL A 240 -15.66 6.97 3.25
N LEU A 241 -14.74 6.48 4.08
CA LEU A 241 -13.46 7.14 4.33
C LEU A 241 -12.34 6.32 3.69
N MET A 242 -11.69 6.89 2.68
CA MET A 242 -10.50 6.33 2.05
C MET A 242 -9.26 7.00 2.64
N VAL A 243 -8.50 6.25 3.44
CA VAL A 243 -7.21 6.65 3.99
C VAL A 243 -6.12 6.19 3.02
N ILE A 244 -5.19 7.08 2.69
CA ILE A 244 -4.18 6.91 1.66
C ILE A 244 -2.83 7.25 2.28
N LEU A 245 -2.00 6.22 2.43
CA LEU A 245 -0.76 6.28 3.20
C LEU A 245 0.46 5.97 2.31
N GLY A 246 1.56 6.69 2.53
CA GLY A 246 2.84 6.43 1.87
C GLY A 246 3.56 5.19 2.38
N GLY A 247 4.46 4.65 1.57
CA GLY A 247 5.32 3.53 1.95
C GLY A 247 4.62 2.16 1.96
N GLU A 248 5.38 1.15 2.38
CA GLU A 248 4.88 -0.23 2.52
C GLU A 248 4.28 -0.42 3.92
N VAL A 249 3.02 -0.01 4.07
CA VAL A 249 2.33 0.00 5.36
C VAL A 249 1.91 -1.40 5.79
N VAL A 250 2.22 -1.78 7.03
CA VAL A 250 1.83 -3.08 7.60
C VAL A 250 0.34 -3.11 7.97
N VAL A 251 -0.25 -4.30 8.01
CA VAL A 251 -1.70 -4.49 8.12
C VAL A 251 -2.33 -3.89 9.38
N ASP A 252 -1.56 -3.77 10.46
CA ASP A 252 -1.99 -3.22 11.75
C ASP A 252 -2.67 -1.85 11.61
N TYR A 253 -2.18 -0.99 10.71
CA TYR A 253 -2.79 0.33 10.47
C TYR A 253 -4.21 0.21 9.92
N SER A 254 -4.44 -0.72 8.97
CA SER A 254 -5.77 -0.93 8.40
C SER A 254 -6.75 -1.40 9.48
N LEU A 255 -6.33 -2.41 10.26
CA LEU A 255 -7.17 -2.98 11.31
C LEU A 255 -7.46 -1.97 12.43
N ARG A 256 -6.43 -1.21 12.85
CA ARG A 256 -6.56 -0.18 13.88
C ARG A 256 -7.48 0.95 13.45
N LEU A 257 -7.30 1.48 12.23
CA LEU A 257 -8.16 2.56 11.72
C LEU A 257 -9.62 2.11 11.56
N LYS A 258 -9.85 0.90 11.03
CA LYS A 258 -11.20 0.30 10.95
C LYS A 258 -11.84 0.13 12.33
N HIS A 259 -11.04 -0.23 13.33
CA HIS A 259 -11.53 -0.38 14.70
C HIS A 259 -11.87 0.97 15.35
N GLU A 260 -10.96 1.95 15.25
CA GLU A 260 -11.05 3.23 15.97
C GLU A 260 -12.01 4.24 15.33
N LEU A 261 -12.14 4.27 14.01
CA LEU A 261 -13.04 5.20 13.30
C LEU A 261 -14.49 4.70 13.22
N GLY A 262 -14.78 3.54 13.80
CA GLY A 262 -16.13 2.99 13.95
C GLY A 262 -16.58 2.10 12.79
N PRO A 263 -17.86 1.68 12.78
CA PRO A 263 -18.37 0.65 11.86
C PRO A 263 -18.55 1.12 10.41
N GLY A 264 -18.20 2.38 10.10
CA GLY A 264 -18.27 2.91 8.74
C GLY A 264 -17.23 2.23 7.82
N PRO A 265 -17.46 2.23 6.50
CA PRO A 265 -16.51 1.69 5.53
C PRO A 265 -15.22 2.54 5.47
N VAL A 266 -14.24 2.15 6.29
CA VAL A 266 -12.87 2.68 6.28
C VAL A 266 -12.01 1.82 5.37
N TRP A 267 -11.54 2.41 4.29
CA TRP A 267 -10.65 1.77 3.33
C TRP A 267 -9.26 2.36 3.48
N VAL A 268 -8.23 1.53 3.42
CA VAL A 268 -6.86 1.98 3.59
C VAL A 268 -6.01 1.51 2.42
N ALA A 269 -5.40 2.46 1.71
CA ALA A 269 -4.35 2.22 0.74
C ALA A 269 -2.98 2.46 1.37
N GLY A 270 -2.04 1.56 1.07
CA GLY A 270 -0.61 1.84 1.18
C GLY A 270 -0.02 2.20 -0.18
N TYR A 271 1.31 2.29 -0.26
CA TYR A 271 2.06 2.47 -1.51
C TYR A 271 1.64 3.72 -2.32
N ALA A 272 1.09 4.73 -1.65
CA ALA A 272 0.48 5.88 -2.30
C ALA A 272 1.29 7.16 -2.07
N ASN A 273 1.32 8.04 -3.08
CA ASN A 273 2.06 9.30 -3.12
C ASN A 273 3.59 9.15 -3.09
N ASP A 274 4.13 8.29 -2.23
CA ASP A 274 5.56 8.01 -2.12
C ASP A 274 5.83 6.62 -1.50
N VAL A 275 7.03 6.07 -1.72
CA VAL A 275 7.48 4.77 -1.19
C VAL A 275 8.88 4.88 -0.58
N MET A 276 8.94 5.48 0.60
CA MET A 276 10.19 5.79 1.30
C MET A 276 10.76 4.64 2.13
N ALA A 277 9.91 3.74 2.65
CA ALA A 277 10.30 2.55 3.41
C ALA A 277 9.05 1.69 3.72
N TYR A 278 9.26 0.60 4.45
CA TYR A 278 8.19 -0.01 5.25
C TYR A 278 7.76 0.93 6.37
N ILE A 279 6.46 0.94 6.66
CA ILE A 279 5.87 1.69 7.76
C ILE A 279 5.35 0.68 8.79
N PRO A 280 6.14 0.38 9.84
CA PRO A 280 5.76 -0.59 10.86
C PRO A 280 4.76 0.01 11.86
N SER A 281 3.92 -0.83 12.47
CA SER A 281 3.27 -0.49 13.74
C SER A 281 4.32 -0.51 14.85
N LEU A 282 3.99 0.04 16.03
CA LEU A 282 4.85 -0.05 17.21
C LEU A 282 5.18 -1.50 17.56
N ARG A 283 4.20 -2.41 17.38
CA ARG A 283 4.40 -3.85 17.53
C ARG A 283 5.48 -4.37 16.57
N VAL A 284 5.33 -4.12 15.27
CA VAL A 284 6.26 -4.60 14.24
C VAL A 284 7.65 -3.96 14.40
N LEU A 285 7.70 -2.69 14.79
CA LEU A 285 8.94 -1.96 15.07
C LEU A 285 9.71 -2.65 16.21
N ARG A 286 9.04 -2.93 17.33
CA ARG A 286 9.65 -3.59 18.50
C ARG A 286 10.03 -5.05 18.26
N GLU A 287 9.28 -5.76 17.43
CA GLU A 287 9.65 -7.11 16.97
C GLU A 287 10.89 -7.09 16.06
N GLY A 288 11.20 -5.96 15.42
CA GLY A 288 12.29 -5.82 14.45
C GLY A 288 12.07 -6.64 13.18
N GLY A 289 13.14 -7.22 12.63
CA GLY A 289 13.07 -8.06 11.44
C GLY A 289 13.11 -7.25 10.14
N TYR A 290 12.45 -7.71 9.08
CA TYR A 290 12.54 -7.04 7.78
C TYR A 290 11.79 -5.71 7.75
N GLU A 291 10.48 -5.72 8.04
CA GLU A 291 9.60 -4.55 7.99
C GLU A 291 9.92 -3.54 9.10
N GLY A 292 10.28 -4.01 10.30
CA GLY A 292 10.54 -3.15 11.47
C GLY A 292 11.92 -2.51 11.50
N GLU A 293 12.91 -3.08 10.82
CA GLU A 293 14.31 -2.67 10.99
C GLU A 293 15.13 -2.75 9.70
N ARG A 294 15.37 -3.97 9.20
CA ARG A 294 16.40 -4.23 8.18
C ARG A 294 16.07 -3.60 6.83
N SER A 295 14.79 -3.44 6.49
CA SER A 295 14.37 -2.87 5.21
C SER A 295 14.88 -1.44 5.01
N MET A 296 15.04 -0.65 6.09
CA MET A 296 15.58 0.71 6.07
C MET A 296 16.92 0.82 5.34
N ILE A 297 17.71 -0.27 5.36
CA ILE A 297 18.99 -0.34 4.65
C ILE A 297 18.77 -0.20 3.14
N TYR A 298 17.81 -0.93 2.59
CA TYR A 298 17.56 -1.00 1.14
C TYR A 298 16.85 0.22 0.58
N TYR A 299 16.12 0.97 1.43
CA TYR A 299 15.57 2.29 1.07
C TYR A 299 16.56 3.44 1.32
N GLY A 300 17.76 3.16 1.86
CA GLY A 300 18.77 4.19 2.12
C GLY A 300 18.39 5.17 3.24
N GLN A 301 17.61 4.71 4.21
CA GLN A 301 17.20 5.50 5.37
C GLN A 301 18.27 5.48 6.48
N PRO A 302 18.41 6.56 7.27
CA PRO A 302 19.51 6.70 8.22
C PRO A 302 19.46 5.70 9.39
N THR A 303 18.25 5.40 9.86
CA THR A 303 17.98 4.52 11.01
C THR A 303 16.51 4.09 10.96
N VAL A 304 16.04 3.33 11.93
CA VAL A 304 14.63 2.94 12.05
C VAL A 304 13.73 4.14 12.35
N TRP A 305 12.42 3.97 12.20
CA TRP A 305 11.47 4.98 12.64
C TRP A 305 11.47 5.12 14.17
N SER A 306 11.07 6.28 14.68
CA SER A 306 10.83 6.46 16.13
C SER A 306 9.67 5.58 16.60
N GLU A 307 9.61 5.30 17.91
CA GLU A 307 8.46 4.57 18.50
C GLU A 307 7.12 5.31 18.36
N HIS A 308 7.14 6.59 17.99
CA HIS A 308 5.92 7.39 17.76
C HIS A 308 5.38 7.30 16.33
N VAL A 309 6.03 6.52 15.44
CA VAL A 309 5.67 6.41 14.02
C VAL A 309 4.19 6.09 13.82
N GLU A 310 3.67 5.10 14.53
CA GLU A 310 2.29 4.64 14.39
C GLU A 310 1.31 5.70 14.91
N GLU A 311 1.55 6.19 16.12
CA GLU A 311 0.65 7.14 16.77
C GLU A 311 0.57 8.48 16.03
N HIS A 312 1.69 8.95 15.45
CA HIS A 312 1.71 10.20 14.69
C HIS A 312 0.86 10.10 13.41
N ILE A 313 0.95 8.97 12.70
CA ILE A 313 0.13 8.71 11.50
C ILE A 313 -1.34 8.56 11.90
N ILE A 314 -1.65 7.74 12.91
CA ILE A 314 -3.03 7.49 13.36
C ILE A 314 -3.70 8.80 13.80
N ARG A 315 -3.05 9.63 14.63
CA ARG A 315 -3.58 10.94 15.03
C ARG A 315 -3.82 11.87 13.85
N THR A 316 -2.94 11.82 12.84
CA THR A 316 -3.11 12.62 11.63
C THR A 316 -4.34 12.18 10.84
N VAL A 317 -4.56 10.87 10.69
CA VAL A 317 -5.76 10.34 10.03
C VAL A 317 -7.02 10.71 10.80
N HIS A 318 -7.04 10.56 12.14
CA HIS A 318 -8.18 10.99 12.96
C HIS A 318 -8.49 12.47 12.80
N ARG A 319 -7.47 13.35 12.87
CA ARG A 319 -7.62 14.79 12.63
C ARG A 319 -8.19 15.10 11.25
N GLN A 320 -7.71 14.40 10.20
CA GLN A 320 -8.25 14.57 8.85
C GLN A 320 -9.70 14.09 8.76
N ALA A 321 -10.03 12.93 9.35
CA ALA A 321 -11.38 12.37 9.37
C ALA A 321 -12.38 13.33 10.06
N GLU A 322 -12.01 13.88 11.22
CA GLU A 322 -12.81 14.87 11.95
C GLU A 322 -13.05 16.12 11.11
N ARG A 323 -12.01 16.69 10.50
CA ARG A 323 -12.12 17.86 9.61
C ARG A 323 -12.97 17.60 8.37
N LEU A 324 -12.99 16.35 7.90
CA LEU A 324 -13.87 15.91 6.81
C LEU A 324 -15.31 15.67 7.27
N GLY A 325 -15.60 15.80 8.56
CA GLY A 325 -16.92 15.52 9.14
C GLY A 325 -17.27 14.03 9.05
N PHE A 326 -16.28 13.15 9.10
CA PHE A 326 -16.50 11.72 9.29
C PHE A 326 -16.56 11.46 10.80
N ALA A 327 -17.77 11.41 11.35
CA ALA A 327 -17.95 11.16 12.77
C ALA A 327 -17.51 9.71 13.07
N ALA A 328 -16.41 9.56 13.82
CA ALA A 328 -16.13 8.31 14.49
C ALA A 328 -17.35 8.00 15.36
N GLY A 329 -17.97 6.84 15.16
CA GLY A 329 -19.00 6.37 16.07
C GLY A 329 -18.40 6.31 17.46
N VAL A 330 -18.68 7.32 18.29
CA VAL A 330 -18.36 7.32 19.72
C VAL A 330 -18.95 6.02 20.26
N ARG A 331 -18.10 5.10 20.72
CA ARG A 331 -18.55 3.98 21.54
C ARG A 331 -18.68 4.44 22.97
#